data_AF-A0A329B775-F1
#
_entry.id   AF-A0A329B775-F1
#
_cell.length_a   1.000
_cell.length_b   1.000
_cell.length_c   1.000
_cell.angle_alpha   90.00
_cell.angle_beta   90.00
_cell.angle_gamma   90.00
#
_symmetry.space_group_name_H-M   'P 1'
#
loop_
_entity.id
_entity.type
_entity.pdbx_description
1 polymer ?
#
loop_
_entity_poly.entity_id
_entity_poly.type
_entity_poly.pdbx_seq_one_letter_code
_entity_poly.pdbx_strand_id
1 'polypeptide(L)'
;MNHSGTTMPTKTIQVLLALTATATAACLSILAGWQRGGLVAERVLLICVGVLLVVAAHLLPGLCRPHGRRIRALGAVLWMGCMVATCYGHAGFFVTAQRHAGEIRAAAVPKVAEYGRNLAAVASDRAGVVARLARVVERKCGERCGAVRIERATLTARLAALDAESAEVTRRDLALDRAKAERTAAKANPVAGLLTVFGVDAGQVDLVAGMAFAVVLEGVACFCWLLALRPSDSLTKAITPARVASHGPAVTPVTRASKVVAPVNNNAIEVEATRSSATGVQADDVARVLTAIRDGQLRSTVTEIRKHLGCSQARAATVRKQIVLDGKQGTVTNVT
;
A
#
# COMPACT_ATOMS: atom_id res chain seq x y z
N MET A 1 -25.93 -28.88 -18.62
CA MET A 1 -26.06 -27.74 -17.69
C MET A 1 -25.16 -26.62 -18.19
N ASN A 2 -25.70 -25.41 -18.36
CA ASN A 2 -24.92 -24.32 -18.94
C ASN A 2 -24.25 -23.50 -17.82
N HIS A 3 -22.91 -23.44 -17.82
CA HIS A 3 -22.19 -22.49 -16.98
C HIS A 3 -22.36 -21.08 -17.56
N SER A 4 -23.36 -20.35 -17.04
CA SER A 4 -23.52 -18.91 -17.28
C SER A 4 -22.40 -18.16 -16.57
N GLY A 5 -21.21 -18.11 -17.19
CA GLY A 5 -20.05 -17.37 -16.70
C GLY A 5 -20.32 -15.87 -16.68
N THR A 6 -20.73 -15.34 -15.53
CA THR A 6 -20.96 -13.91 -15.31
C THR A 6 -19.65 -13.14 -15.37
N THR A 7 -19.36 -12.59 -16.55
CA THR A 7 -18.20 -11.72 -16.80
C THR A 7 -18.35 -10.38 -16.08
N MET A 8 -17.99 -10.38 -14.79
CA MET A 8 -17.94 -9.19 -13.93
C MET A 8 -17.17 -8.06 -14.64
N PRO A 9 -17.77 -6.89 -14.88
CA PRO A 9 -17.10 -5.81 -15.60
C PRO A 9 -15.90 -5.31 -14.80
N THR A 10 -14.80 -4.99 -15.49
CA THR A 10 -13.47 -4.76 -14.88
C THR A 10 -13.48 -3.72 -13.76
N LYS A 11 -14.35 -2.71 -13.82
CA LYS A 11 -14.52 -1.72 -12.75
C LYS A 11 -15.07 -2.32 -11.45
N THR A 12 -15.98 -3.29 -11.50
CA THR A 12 -16.50 -3.97 -10.30
C THR A 12 -15.38 -4.76 -9.60
N ILE A 13 -14.50 -5.41 -10.37
CA ILE A 13 -13.33 -6.11 -9.84
C ILE A 13 -12.35 -5.12 -9.18
N GLN A 14 -12.09 -3.98 -9.83
CA GLN A 14 -11.22 -2.92 -9.29
C GLN A 14 -11.78 -2.29 -8.01
N VAL A 15 -13.09 -2.01 -7.95
CA VAL A 15 -13.77 -1.48 -6.76
C VAL A 15 -13.76 -2.52 -5.63
N LEU A 16 -14.03 -3.80 -5.91
CA LEU A 16 -14.00 -4.86 -4.90
C LEU A 16 -12.59 -4.99 -4.28
N LEU A 17 -11.54 -4.99 -5.11
CA LEU A 17 -10.15 -5.07 -4.65
C LEU A 17 -9.71 -3.80 -3.88
N ALA A 18 -10.17 -2.61 -4.30
CA ALA A 18 -9.95 -1.37 -3.58
C ALA A 18 -10.62 -1.37 -2.19
N LEU A 19 -11.84 -1.89 -2.10
CA LEU A 19 -12.59 -2.02 -0.85
C LEU A 19 -11.95 -3.04 0.09
N THR A 20 -11.56 -4.23 -0.38
CA THR A 20 -10.91 -5.23 0.49
C THR A 20 -9.56 -4.73 1.00
N ALA A 21 -8.72 -4.13 0.15
CA ALA A 21 -7.45 -3.55 0.58
C ALA A 21 -7.63 -2.40 1.59
N THR A 22 -8.65 -1.55 1.40
CA THR A 22 -9.01 -0.49 2.36
C THR A 22 -9.53 -1.04 3.68
N ALA A 23 -10.32 -2.12 3.65
CA ALA A 23 -10.79 -2.79 4.86
C ALA A 23 -9.64 -3.43 5.64
N THR A 24 -8.68 -4.09 4.97
CA THR A 24 -7.46 -4.61 5.61
C THR A 24 -6.66 -3.47 6.27
N ALA A 25 -6.38 -2.40 5.54
CA ALA A 25 -5.67 -1.22 6.05
C ALA A 25 -6.39 -0.56 7.24
N ALA A 26 -7.73 -0.44 7.18
CA ALA A 26 -8.53 0.07 8.28
C ALA A 26 -8.46 -0.84 9.52
N CYS A 27 -8.52 -2.16 9.36
CA CYS A 27 -8.34 -3.11 10.46
C CYS A 27 -6.95 -2.99 11.11
N LEU A 28 -5.89 -2.82 10.32
CA LEU A 28 -4.54 -2.56 10.85
C LEU A 28 -4.48 -1.24 11.64
N SER A 29 -5.11 -0.16 11.14
CA SER A 29 -5.23 1.11 11.87
C SER A 29 -6.06 0.99 13.15
N ILE A 30 -7.14 0.20 13.15
CA ILE A 30 -7.96 -0.07 14.34
C ILE A 30 -7.11 -0.77 15.42
N LEU A 31 -6.42 -1.85 15.04
CA LEU A 31 -5.56 -2.61 15.95
C LEU A 31 -4.39 -1.76 16.47
N ALA A 32 -3.76 -0.96 15.60
CA ALA A 32 -2.67 -0.05 16.00
C ALA A 32 -3.13 1.09 16.92
N GLY A 33 -4.32 1.66 16.69
CA GLY A 33 -4.90 2.72 17.53
C GLY A 33 -5.28 2.22 18.92
N TRP A 34 -5.86 1.01 19.01
CA TRP A 34 -6.27 0.39 20.28
C TRP A 34 -5.09 0.14 21.24
N GLN A 35 -3.90 -0.17 20.70
CA GLN A 35 -2.70 -0.47 21.48
C GLN A 35 -1.95 0.78 21.99
N ARG A 36 -2.28 1.99 21.50
CA ARG A 36 -1.49 3.22 21.75
C ARG A 36 -2.06 4.15 22.82
N GLY A 37 -3.33 4.02 23.19
CA GLY A 37 -3.97 4.85 24.24
C GLY A 37 -3.94 4.21 25.63
N GLY A 38 -3.72 5.00 26.68
CA GLY A 38 -3.90 4.57 28.06
C GLY A 38 -5.37 4.56 28.44
N LEU A 39 -6.10 5.63 28.10
CA LEU A 39 -7.54 5.79 28.33
C LEU A 39 -8.36 5.28 27.14
N VAL A 40 -9.62 4.86 27.40
CA VAL A 40 -10.54 4.39 26.35
C VAL A 40 -10.82 5.49 25.32
N ALA A 41 -10.99 6.74 25.77
CA ALA A 41 -11.22 7.89 24.88
C ALA A 41 -10.05 8.14 23.93
N GLU A 42 -8.80 8.00 24.41
CA GLU A 42 -7.59 8.11 23.59
C GLU A 42 -7.55 7.02 22.52
N ARG A 43 -7.85 5.76 22.88
CA ARG A 43 -7.90 4.63 21.93
C ARG A 43 -8.92 4.88 20.83
N VAL A 44 -10.13 5.32 21.18
CA VAL A 44 -11.19 5.64 20.21
C VAL A 44 -10.74 6.78 19.28
N LEU A 45 -10.16 7.86 19.82
CA LEU A 45 -9.66 8.97 19.02
C LEU A 45 -8.52 8.55 18.07
N LEU A 46 -7.57 7.74 18.54
CA LEU A 46 -6.47 7.21 17.74
C LEU A 46 -6.95 6.25 16.64
N ILE A 47 -8.00 5.47 16.89
CA ILE A 47 -8.68 4.65 15.87
C ILE A 47 -9.34 5.55 14.82
N CYS A 48 -10.13 6.54 15.23
CA CYS A 48 -10.79 7.47 14.30
C CYS A 48 -9.79 8.20 13.41
N VAL A 49 -8.69 8.70 13.97
CA VAL A 49 -7.60 9.33 13.21
C VAL A 49 -6.90 8.33 12.30
N GLY A 50 -6.58 7.12 12.77
CA GLY A 50 -5.92 6.07 11.97
C GLY A 50 -6.75 5.59 10.77
N VAL A 51 -8.08 5.51 10.92
CA VAL A 51 -9.01 5.16 9.83
C VAL A 51 -9.17 6.34 8.86
N LEU A 52 -9.30 7.57 9.37
CA LEU A 52 -9.37 8.77 8.54
C LEU A 52 -8.12 8.93 7.66
N LEU A 53 -6.93 8.66 8.21
CA LEU A 53 -5.67 8.73 7.47
C LEU A 53 -5.59 7.68 6.34
N VAL A 54 -6.04 6.44 6.58
CA VAL A 54 -6.13 5.39 5.53
C VAL A 54 -7.12 5.79 4.43
N VAL A 55 -8.32 6.24 4.80
CA VAL A 55 -9.35 6.67 3.84
C VAL A 55 -8.85 7.86 3.00
N ALA A 56 -8.16 8.81 3.62
CA ALA A 56 -7.53 9.93 2.91
C ALA A 56 -6.38 9.48 1.99
N ALA A 57 -5.46 8.63 2.49
CA ALA A 57 -4.34 8.10 1.71
C ALA A 57 -4.83 7.39 0.43
N HIS A 58 -5.90 6.60 0.54
CA HIS A 58 -6.44 5.82 -0.57
C HIS A 58 -7.22 6.66 -1.59
N LEU A 59 -7.99 7.66 -1.15
CA LEU A 59 -8.89 8.43 -2.03
C LEU A 59 -8.25 9.69 -2.63
N LEU A 60 -7.35 10.38 -1.92
CA LEU A 60 -6.74 11.64 -2.39
C LEU A 60 -6.08 11.53 -3.79
N PRO A 61 -5.34 10.46 -4.14
CA PRO A 61 -4.73 10.32 -5.47
C PRO A 61 -5.75 10.33 -6.62
N GLY A 62 -6.95 9.79 -6.39
CA GLY A 62 -8.06 9.83 -7.34
C GLY A 62 -8.78 11.19 -7.35
N LEU A 63 -9.18 11.67 -6.17
CA LEU A 63 -9.98 12.89 -6.02
C LEU A 63 -9.26 14.17 -6.46
N CYS A 64 -7.94 14.25 -6.30
CA CYS A 64 -7.15 15.39 -6.74
C CYS A 64 -6.80 15.37 -8.24
N ARG A 65 -7.06 14.26 -8.96
CA ARG A 65 -6.69 14.06 -10.37
C ARG A 65 -7.35 15.02 -11.38
N PRO A 66 -8.66 15.34 -11.32
CA PRO A 66 -9.30 16.25 -12.28
C PRO A 66 -9.03 17.74 -12.00
N HIS A 67 -8.37 18.07 -10.88
CA HIS A 67 -8.18 19.44 -10.43
C HIS A 67 -6.90 20.10 -10.98
N GLY A 68 -6.87 21.43 -11.02
CA GLY A 68 -5.74 22.21 -11.53
C GLY A 68 -4.43 22.02 -10.74
N ARG A 69 -3.28 22.35 -11.37
CA ARG A 69 -1.92 22.06 -10.85
C ARG A 69 -1.69 22.45 -9.39
N ARG A 70 -2.24 23.59 -8.92
CA ARG A 70 -2.12 24.04 -7.51
C ARG A 70 -2.81 23.09 -6.52
N ILE A 71 -4.06 22.71 -6.80
CA ILE A 71 -4.84 21.76 -5.98
C ILE A 71 -4.17 20.38 -6.02
N ARG A 72 -3.69 19.94 -7.18
CA ARG A 72 -2.97 18.66 -7.30
C ARG A 72 -1.65 18.63 -6.50
N ALA A 73 -0.95 19.77 -6.37
CA ALA A 73 0.24 19.87 -5.54
C ALA A 73 -0.09 19.80 -4.04
N LEU A 74 -1.09 20.56 -3.58
CA LEU A 74 -1.57 20.52 -2.19
C LEU A 74 -2.08 19.11 -1.81
N GLY A 75 -2.87 18.48 -2.69
CA GLY A 75 -3.35 17.11 -2.52
C GLY A 75 -2.23 16.08 -2.47
N ALA A 76 -1.15 16.25 -3.24
CA ALA A 76 0.01 15.38 -3.19
C ALA A 76 0.82 15.53 -1.88
N VAL A 77 0.96 16.75 -1.35
CA VAL A 77 1.61 16.99 -0.05
C VAL A 77 0.79 16.39 1.09
N LEU A 78 -0.53 16.59 1.08
CA LEU A 78 -1.44 15.98 2.08
C LEU A 78 -1.41 14.45 1.99
N TRP A 79 -1.46 13.90 0.78
CA TRP A 79 -1.36 12.45 0.54
C TRP A 79 -0.05 11.86 1.06
N MET A 80 1.10 12.51 0.82
CA MET A 80 2.39 12.09 1.38
C MET A 80 2.37 12.09 2.92
N GLY A 81 1.76 13.11 3.53
CA GLY A 81 1.58 13.17 4.99
C GLY A 81 0.73 12.02 5.53
N CYS A 82 -0.40 11.72 4.87
CA CYS A 82 -1.24 10.56 5.21
C CYS A 82 -0.47 9.25 5.06
N MET A 83 0.21 9.04 3.93
CA MET A 83 1.01 7.84 3.64
C MET A 83 2.09 7.56 4.68
N VAL A 84 2.88 8.58 5.07
CA VAL A 84 3.92 8.41 6.10
C VAL A 84 3.27 8.03 7.45
N ALA A 85 2.13 8.63 7.79
CA ALA A 85 1.42 8.35 9.04
C ALA A 85 0.76 6.96 9.07
N THR A 86 0.12 6.51 7.98
CA THR A 86 -0.48 5.16 7.89
C THR A 86 0.59 4.08 7.88
N CYS A 87 1.64 4.25 7.06
CA CYS A 87 2.75 3.29 7.00
C CYS A 87 3.47 3.16 8.34
N TYR A 88 3.72 4.26 9.07
CA TYR A 88 4.26 4.21 10.43
C TYR A 88 3.29 3.61 11.47
N GLY A 89 1.98 3.80 11.27
CA GLY A 89 0.93 3.12 12.02
C GLY A 89 1.02 1.60 11.90
N HIS A 90 1.00 1.10 10.67
CA HIS A 90 0.99 -0.32 10.34
C HIS A 90 2.35 -1.00 10.56
N ALA A 91 3.47 -0.32 10.30
CA ALA A 91 4.81 -0.84 10.62
C ALA A 91 4.93 -1.17 12.11
N GLY A 92 4.42 -0.30 12.99
CA GLY A 92 4.36 -0.56 14.43
C GLY A 92 3.50 -1.80 14.78
N PHE A 93 2.40 -2.04 14.07
CA PHE A 93 1.64 -3.30 14.22
C PHE A 93 2.45 -4.52 13.76
N PHE A 94 3.08 -4.47 12.57
CA PHE A 94 3.88 -5.59 12.06
C PHE A 94 5.06 -5.94 12.98
N VAL A 95 5.80 -4.95 13.48
CA VAL A 95 6.87 -5.16 14.48
C VAL A 95 6.32 -5.80 15.76
N THR A 96 5.16 -5.34 16.23
CA THR A 96 4.52 -5.89 17.45
C THR A 96 4.06 -7.34 17.23
N ALA A 97 3.50 -7.66 16.06
CA ALA A 97 3.11 -9.01 15.69
C ALA A 97 4.31 -9.96 15.57
N GLN A 98 5.42 -9.52 14.97
CA GLN A 98 6.66 -10.31 14.90
C GLN A 98 7.25 -10.57 16.29
N ARG A 99 7.26 -9.56 17.18
CA ARG A 99 7.67 -9.74 18.59
C ARG A 99 6.77 -10.74 19.32
N HIS A 100 5.45 -10.66 19.15
CA HIS A 100 4.53 -11.61 19.77
C HIS A 100 4.74 -13.05 19.25
N ALA A 101 4.96 -13.23 17.95
CA ALA A 101 5.35 -14.52 17.38
C ALA A 101 6.70 -15.02 17.93
N GLY A 102 7.65 -14.12 18.19
CA GLY A 102 8.92 -14.42 18.87
C GLY A 102 8.73 -14.90 20.31
N GLU A 103 7.85 -14.25 21.09
CA GLU A 103 7.51 -14.71 22.43
C GLU A 103 6.80 -16.08 22.42
N ILE A 104 5.96 -16.37 21.42
CA ILE A 104 5.33 -17.70 21.26
C ILE A 104 6.39 -18.78 20.96
N ARG A 105 7.32 -18.52 20.03
CA ARG A 105 8.46 -19.43 19.77
C ARG A 105 9.30 -19.65 21.03
N ALA A 106 9.59 -18.58 21.76
CA ALA A 106 10.33 -18.65 23.02
C ALA A 106 9.55 -19.34 24.15
N ALA A 107 8.21 -19.31 24.14
CA ALA A 107 7.38 -20.03 25.09
C ALA A 107 7.47 -21.55 24.94
N ALA A 108 7.72 -22.03 23.71
CA ALA A 108 7.94 -23.46 23.44
C ALA A 108 9.31 -23.99 23.92
N VAL A 109 10.29 -23.10 24.19
CA VAL A 109 11.59 -23.50 24.77
C VAL A 109 11.37 -23.91 26.25
N PRO A 110 11.76 -25.13 26.66
CA PRO A 110 11.58 -25.61 28.03
C PRO A 110 12.21 -24.67 29.08
N LYS A 111 11.54 -24.54 30.23
CA LYS A 111 12.08 -23.84 31.39
C LYS A 111 12.92 -24.81 32.20
N VAL A 112 14.24 -24.64 32.20
CA VAL A 112 15.11 -25.23 33.23
C VAL A 112 14.77 -24.57 34.57
N ALA A 113 14.59 -25.37 35.62
CA ALA A 113 14.18 -24.87 36.93
C ALA A 113 15.39 -24.27 37.68
N GLU A 114 15.24 -23.05 38.18
CA GLU A 114 16.25 -22.31 38.93
C GLU A 114 16.07 -22.62 40.43
N TYR A 115 16.77 -23.63 40.94
CA TYR A 115 16.67 -24.08 42.34
C TYR A 115 18.04 -24.45 42.93
N GLY A 116 18.22 -24.17 44.22
CA GLY A 116 19.43 -24.47 44.99
C GLY A 116 20.07 -23.23 45.62
N ARG A 117 21.28 -23.41 46.15
CA ARG A 117 22.14 -22.30 46.62
C ARG A 117 23.01 -21.83 45.46
N ASN A 118 23.28 -20.52 45.40
CA ASN A 118 24.14 -19.96 44.36
C ASN A 118 25.62 -20.32 44.57
N LEU A 119 26.41 -20.28 43.50
CA LEU A 119 27.83 -20.64 43.52
C LEU A 119 28.65 -19.82 44.52
N ALA A 120 28.26 -18.54 44.76
CA ALA A 120 28.91 -17.66 45.72
C ALA A 120 28.75 -18.14 47.18
N ALA A 121 27.58 -18.65 47.57
CA ALA A 121 27.35 -19.23 48.90
C ALA A 121 28.18 -20.49 49.12
N VAL A 122 28.23 -21.39 48.11
CA VAL A 122 29.06 -22.61 48.15
C VAL A 122 30.55 -22.25 48.24
N ALA A 123 31.01 -21.24 47.48
CA ALA A 123 32.39 -20.76 47.53
C ALA A 123 32.76 -20.14 48.90
N SER A 124 31.83 -19.42 49.54
CA SER A 124 32.00 -18.86 50.89
C SER A 124 32.14 -19.96 51.95
N ASP A 125 31.24 -20.96 51.93
CA ASP A 125 31.31 -22.10 52.85
C ASP A 125 32.59 -22.92 52.64
N ARG A 126 33.00 -23.11 51.38
CA ARG A 126 34.26 -23.75 50.99
C ARG A 126 35.47 -23.02 51.56
N ALA A 127 35.55 -21.70 51.39
CA ALA A 127 36.62 -20.89 51.99
C ALA A 127 36.64 -21.02 53.53
N GLY A 128 35.47 -21.01 54.17
CA GLY A 128 35.33 -21.25 55.60
C GLY A 128 35.77 -22.65 56.06
N VAL A 129 35.57 -23.70 55.26
CA VAL A 129 36.07 -25.05 55.54
C VAL A 129 37.58 -25.14 55.35
N VAL A 130 38.13 -24.60 54.26
CA VAL A 130 39.58 -24.55 54.00
C VAL A 130 40.32 -23.80 55.11
N ALA A 131 39.83 -22.63 55.52
CA ALA A 131 40.42 -21.85 56.60
C ALA A 131 40.39 -22.57 57.97
N ARG A 132 39.40 -23.44 58.22
CA ARG A 132 39.37 -24.31 59.40
C ARG A 132 40.35 -25.48 59.27
N LEU A 133 40.43 -26.11 58.10
CA LEU A 133 41.35 -27.22 57.82
C LEU A 133 42.82 -26.79 57.99
N ALA A 134 43.21 -25.62 57.50
CA ALA A 134 44.56 -25.08 57.71
C ALA A 134 44.92 -24.96 59.21
N ARG A 135 44.01 -24.40 60.02
CA ARG A 135 44.18 -24.28 61.49
C ARG A 135 44.19 -25.62 62.24
N VAL A 136 43.80 -26.72 61.60
CA VAL A 136 43.90 -28.09 62.16
C VAL A 136 45.23 -28.73 61.79
N VAL A 137 45.72 -28.49 60.58
CA VAL A 137 47.01 -29.02 60.10
C VAL A 137 48.20 -28.42 60.88
N GLU A 138 48.15 -27.14 61.24
CA GLU A 138 49.21 -26.46 62.01
C GLU A 138 49.27 -26.84 63.51
N ARG A 139 48.33 -27.64 64.04
CA ARG A 139 48.34 -28.00 65.47
C ARG A 139 49.42 -29.04 65.76
N LYS A 140 50.51 -28.61 66.42
CA LYS A 140 51.48 -29.52 67.05
C LYS A 140 50.75 -30.50 67.97
N CYS A 141 51.11 -31.77 67.89
CA CYS A 141 50.30 -32.87 68.40
C CYS A 141 51.14 -33.88 69.18
N GLY A 142 50.72 -34.22 70.40
CA GLY A 142 51.40 -35.17 71.30
C GLY A 142 50.88 -36.60 71.15
N GLU A 143 51.15 -37.46 72.15
CA GLU A 143 50.96 -38.92 72.09
C GLU A 143 49.55 -39.43 71.73
N ARG A 144 48.51 -38.59 71.76
CA ARG A 144 47.10 -38.99 71.51
C ARG A 144 46.41 -38.15 70.43
N CYS A 145 46.98 -38.11 69.23
CA CYS A 145 46.46 -37.38 68.06
C CYS A 145 45.09 -37.82 67.49
N GLY A 146 44.33 -38.68 68.18
CA GLY A 146 43.05 -39.22 67.69
C GLY A 146 42.05 -38.14 67.30
N ALA A 147 41.82 -37.15 68.18
CA ALA A 147 40.86 -36.07 67.94
C ALA A 147 41.24 -35.18 66.74
N VAL A 148 42.51 -34.77 66.64
CA VAL A 148 43.01 -33.93 65.53
C VAL A 148 42.90 -34.66 64.19
N ARG A 149 43.18 -35.98 64.18
CA ARG A 149 43.02 -36.83 62.99
C ARG A 149 41.56 -36.94 62.55
N ILE A 150 40.62 -37.07 63.50
CA ILE A 150 39.18 -37.10 63.22
C ILE A 150 38.70 -35.74 62.69
N GLU A 151 39.05 -34.63 63.35
CA GLU A 151 38.67 -33.27 62.91
C GLU A 151 39.19 -32.97 61.49
N ARG A 152 40.45 -33.34 61.21
CA ARG A 152 41.04 -33.24 59.86
C ARG A 152 40.24 -34.05 58.83
N ALA A 153 39.94 -35.32 59.13
CA ALA A 153 39.19 -36.20 58.24
C ALA A 153 37.76 -35.68 57.96
N THR A 154 37.06 -35.20 59.00
CA THR A 154 35.73 -34.59 58.86
C THR A 154 35.76 -33.33 58.02
N LEU A 155 36.78 -32.47 58.17
CA LEU A 155 36.92 -31.25 57.36
C LEU A 155 37.28 -31.57 55.90
N THR A 156 38.14 -32.57 55.64
CA THR A 156 38.41 -33.02 54.26
C THR A 156 37.18 -33.64 53.58
N ALA A 157 36.36 -34.40 54.32
CA ALA A 157 35.11 -34.94 53.80
C ALA A 157 34.09 -33.83 53.48
N ARG A 158 33.98 -32.82 54.34
CA ARG A 158 33.15 -31.61 54.07
C ARG A 158 33.65 -30.81 52.87
N LEU A 159 34.97 -30.71 52.68
CA LEU A 159 35.54 -30.03 51.52
C LEU A 159 35.19 -30.77 50.22
N ALA A 160 35.37 -32.09 50.17
CA ALA A 160 35.00 -32.90 49.01
C ALA A 160 33.48 -32.84 48.69
N ALA A 161 32.62 -32.74 49.71
CA ALA A 161 31.19 -32.54 49.52
C ALA A 161 30.87 -31.16 48.89
N LEU A 162 31.54 -30.09 49.34
CA LEU A 162 31.39 -28.75 48.77
C LEU A 162 31.99 -28.63 47.36
N ASP A 163 33.08 -29.33 47.08
CA ASP A 163 33.63 -29.44 45.72
C ASP A 163 32.61 -30.12 44.79
N ALA A 164 31.99 -31.22 45.22
CA ALA A 164 30.92 -31.88 44.46
C ALA A 164 29.66 -31.00 44.28
N GLU A 165 29.24 -30.27 45.32
CA GLU A 165 28.14 -29.30 45.23
C GLU A 165 28.47 -28.19 44.21
N SER A 166 29.69 -27.64 44.23
CA SER A 166 30.10 -26.57 43.31
C SER A 166 30.16 -27.02 41.85
N ALA A 167 30.64 -28.24 41.57
CA ALA A 167 30.67 -28.81 40.23
C ALA A 167 29.24 -29.02 39.68
N GLU A 168 28.33 -29.44 40.55
CA GLU A 168 26.92 -29.65 40.21
C GLU A 168 26.15 -28.33 40.03
N VAL A 169 26.38 -27.31 40.86
CA VAL A 169 25.84 -25.94 40.63
C VAL A 169 26.34 -25.42 39.28
N THR A 170 27.63 -25.54 38.99
CA THR A 170 28.21 -25.14 37.69
C THR A 170 27.54 -25.85 36.50
N ARG A 171 27.18 -27.13 36.63
CA ARG A 171 26.42 -27.84 35.57
C ARG A 171 25.02 -27.27 35.35
N ARG A 172 24.33 -26.84 36.43
CA ARG A 172 22.99 -26.22 36.34
C ARG A 172 23.05 -24.81 35.76
N ASP A 173 24.01 -24.01 36.18
CA ASP A 173 24.23 -22.65 35.65
C ASP A 173 24.46 -22.71 34.13
N LEU A 174 25.33 -23.62 33.67
CA LEU A 174 25.56 -23.88 32.25
C LEU A 174 24.33 -24.46 31.50
N ALA A 175 23.36 -25.08 32.19
CA ALA A 175 22.11 -25.54 31.59
C ALA A 175 21.07 -24.40 31.49
N LEU A 176 21.00 -23.56 32.53
CA LEU A 176 20.19 -22.34 32.56
C LEU A 176 20.64 -21.36 31.47
N ASP A 177 21.96 -21.14 31.32
CA ASP A 177 22.50 -20.25 30.28
C ASP A 177 22.27 -20.78 28.85
N ARG A 178 22.35 -22.10 28.61
CA ARG A 178 21.97 -22.69 27.31
C ARG A 178 20.49 -22.50 27.02
N ALA A 179 19.61 -22.85 27.96
CA ALA A 179 18.17 -22.68 27.78
C ALA A 179 17.77 -21.20 27.60
N LYS A 180 18.48 -20.28 28.25
CA LYS A 180 18.35 -18.82 28.09
C LYS A 180 18.83 -18.36 26.71
N ALA A 181 19.97 -18.86 26.23
CA ALA A 181 20.49 -18.56 24.90
C ALA A 181 19.54 -19.08 23.79
N GLU A 182 19.10 -20.33 23.89
CA GLU A 182 18.08 -20.94 23.00
C GLU A 182 16.79 -20.13 23.02
N ARG A 183 16.32 -19.71 24.20
CA ARG A 183 15.13 -18.86 24.34
C ARG A 183 15.32 -17.49 23.69
N THR A 184 16.50 -16.87 23.77
CA THR A 184 16.79 -15.61 23.05
C THR A 184 16.89 -15.81 21.55
N ALA A 185 17.46 -16.91 21.07
CA ALA A 185 17.50 -17.25 19.65
C ALA A 185 16.09 -17.50 19.08
N ALA A 186 15.22 -18.17 19.84
CA ALA A 186 13.83 -18.40 19.46
C ALA A 186 13.00 -17.10 19.34
N LYS A 187 13.30 -16.07 20.16
CA LYS A 187 12.68 -14.74 20.04
C LYS A 187 13.09 -14.01 18.76
N ALA A 188 14.33 -14.17 18.32
CA ALA A 188 14.87 -13.42 17.20
C ALA A 188 14.07 -13.65 15.90
N ASN A 189 14.07 -12.63 15.04
CA ASN A 189 13.68 -12.78 13.64
C ASN A 189 14.90 -13.33 12.88
N PRO A 190 14.83 -14.52 12.24
CA PRO A 190 15.98 -15.13 11.58
C PRO A 190 16.51 -14.28 10.41
N VAL A 191 15.67 -13.46 9.78
CA VAL A 191 16.09 -12.53 8.72
C VAL A 191 16.84 -11.33 9.30
N ALA A 192 16.41 -10.82 10.47
CA ALA A 192 17.10 -9.72 11.14
C ALA A 192 18.47 -10.15 11.69
N GLY A 193 18.57 -11.37 12.24
CA GLY A 193 19.82 -11.93 12.76
C GLY A 193 20.94 -12.07 11.71
N LEU A 194 20.60 -12.18 10.43
CA LEU A 194 21.58 -12.19 9.34
C LEU A 194 22.09 -10.76 9.02
N LEU A 195 21.24 -9.74 9.21
CA LEU A 195 21.57 -8.34 8.92
C LEU A 195 22.31 -7.65 10.09
N THR A 196 22.10 -8.10 11.33
CA THR A 196 22.88 -7.64 12.49
C THR A 196 24.38 -7.96 12.38
N VAL A 197 24.77 -8.97 11.58
CA VAL A 197 26.18 -9.30 11.30
C VAL A 197 26.90 -8.14 10.60
N PHE A 198 26.16 -7.29 9.88
CA PHE A 198 26.69 -6.09 9.20
C PHE A 198 26.60 -4.83 10.06
N GLY A 199 26.36 -4.96 11.38
CA GLY A 199 26.34 -3.84 12.34
C GLY A 199 25.04 -3.02 12.37
N VAL A 200 23.98 -3.47 11.68
CA VAL A 200 22.65 -2.81 11.72
C VAL A 200 21.87 -3.27 12.95
N ASP A 201 21.19 -2.36 13.64
CA ASP A 201 20.35 -2.70 14.79
C ASP A 201 19.13 -3.57 14.37
N ALA A 202 18.84 -4.61 15.15
CA ALA A 202 17.73 -5.53 14.88
C ALA A 202 16.35 -4.82 14.90
N GLY A 203 16.18 -3.83 15.79
CA GLY A 203 14.96 -3.03 15.87
C GLY A 203 14.75 -2.16 14.62
N GLN A 204 15.83 -1.61 14.06
CA GLN A 204 15.80 -0.91 12.76
C GLN A 204 15.44 -1.86 11.62
N VAL A 205 15.99 -3.08 11.58
CA VAL A 205 15.67 -4.07 10.53
C VAL A 205 14.19 -4.48 10.57
N ASP A 206 13.66 -4.83 11.74
CA ASP A 206 12.24 -5.17 11.90
C ASP A 206 11.32 -3.99 11.53
N LEU A 207 11.71 -2.75 11.88
CA LEU A 207 10.96 -1.53 11.51
C LEU A 207 10.96 -1.28 10.00
N VAL A 208 12.12 -1.43 9.33
CA VAL A 208 12.23 -1.29 7.87
C VAL A 208 11.42 -2.37 7.15
N ALA A 209 11.45 -3.61 7.62
CA ALA A 209 10.62 -4.68 7.08
C ALA A 209 9.12 -4.38 7.25
N GLY A 210 8.69 -3.97 8.44
CA GLY A 210 7.31 -3.56 8.70
C GLY A 210 6.85 -2.37 7.85
N MET A 211 7.74 -1.40 7.63
CA MET A 211 7.49 -0.25 6.74
C MET A 211 7.35 -0.67 5.28
N ALA A 212 8.19 -1.61 4.80
CA ALA A 212 8.11 -2.13 3.44
C ALA A 212 6.79 -2.87 3.18
N PHE A 213 6.33 -3.72 4.10
CA PHE A 213 5.03 -4.38 3.99
C PHE A 213 3.86 -3.37 3.98
N ALA A 214 3.93 -2.33 4.81
CA ALA A 214 2.91 -1.29 4.84
C ALA A 214 2.87 -0.48 3.52
N VAL A 215 4.02 -0.06 3.00
CA VAL A 215 4.12 0.67 1.72
C VAL A 215 3.59 -0.15 0.54
N VAL A 216 3.81 -1.48 0.53
CA VAL A 216 3.24 -2.37 -0.49
C VAL A 216 1.71 -2.46 -0.36
N LEU A 217 1.17 -2.62 0.85
CA LEU A 217 -0.28 -2.71 1.09
C LEU A 217 -1.02 -1.42 0.69
N GLU A 218 -0.58 -0.28 1.23
CA GLU A 218 -1.16 1.04 0.98
C GLU A 218 -0.98 1.43 -0.50
N GLY A 219 0.15 1.07 -1.12
CA GLY A 219 0.43 1.27 -2.54
C GLY A 219 -0.52 0.49 -3.46
N VAL A 220 -0.78 -0.79 -3.16
CA VAL A 220 -1.76 -1.60 -3.88
C VAL A 220 -3.17 -1.03 -3.73
N ALA A 221 -3.57 -0.63 -2.52
CA ALA A 221 -4.88 -0.04 -2.27
C ALA A 221 -5.07 1.28 -3.04
N CYS A 222 -4.08 2.17 -3.00
CA CYS A 222 -4.08 3.42 -3.76
C CYS A 222 -4.11 3.19 -5.27
N PHE A 223 -3.37 2.19 -5.78
CA PHE A 223 -3.41 1.84 -7.19
C PHE A 223 -4.81 1.34 -7.60
N CYS A 224 -5.47 0.53 -6.78
CA CYS A 224 -6.83 0.06 -7.05
C CYS A 224 -7.84 1.23 -7.06
N TRP A 225 -7.77 2.17 -6.12
CA TRP A 225 -8.59 3.39 -6.15
C TRP A 225 -8.27 4.31 -7.34
N LEU A 226 -7.00 4.42 -7.75
CA LEU A 226 -6.55 5.12 -8.97
C LEU A 226 -6.98 4.45 -10.29
N LEU A 227 -7.47 3.20 -10.25
CA LEU A 227 -8.16 2.55 -11.36
C LEU A 227 -9.67 2.73 -11.25
N ALA A 228 -10.26 2.47 -10.08
CA ALA A 228 -11.68 2.55 -9.82
C ALA A 228 -12.27 3.95 -10.06
N LEU A 229 -11.56 5.01 -9.64
CA LEU A 229 -11.94 6.41 -9.80
C LEU A 229 -11.58 7.00 -11.17
N ARG A 230 -11.11 6.18 -12.14
CA ARG A 230 -10.95 6.68 -13.52
C ARG A 230 -12.33 6.95 -14.11
N PRO A 231 -12.55 8.14 -14.71
CA PRO A 231 -13.75 8.41 -15.47
C PRO A 231 -14.05 7.25 -16.42
N SER A 232 -15.28 6.75 -16.37
CA SER A 232 -15.80 6.00 -17.50
C SER A 232 -15.98 7.02 -18.62
N ASP A 233 -15.18 6.91 -19.68
CA ASP A 233 -15.64 7.26 -21.03
C ASP A 233 -16.71 6.22 -21.43
N SER A 234 -17.81 6.20 -20.68
CA SER A 234 -19.00 5.42 -20.97
C SER A 234 -19.52 5.88 -22.31
N LEU A 235 -19.78 4.92 -23.19
CA LEU A 235 -20.12 5.12 -24.59
C LEU A 235 -21.49 5.80 -24.74
N THR A 236 -21.61 7.09 -24.43
CA THR A 236 -22.79 7.93 -24.68
C THR A 236 -22.92 8.30 -26.16
N LYS A 237 -22.54 7.38 -27.05
CA LYS A 237 -23.37 7.13 -28.24
C LYS A 237 -24.64 6.45 -27.71
N ALA A 238 -25.50 7.25 -27.09
CA ALA A 238 -26.84 6.83 -26.74
C ALA A 238 -27.45 6.21 -28.01
N ILE A 239 -28.04 5.01 -27.86
CA ILE A 239 -28.81 4.42 -28.95
C ILE A 239 -30.03 5.33 -29.10
N THR A 240 -29.95 6.28 -30.03
CA THR A 240 -31.13 6.98 -30.52
C THR A 240 -32.06 5.88 -31.01
N PRO A 241 -33.23 5.67 -30.37
CA PRO A 241 -34.12 4.61 -30.83
C PRO A 241 -34.45 4.90 -32.28
N ALA A 242 -34.32 3.88 -33.14
CA ALA A 242 -34.69 4.04 -34.55
C ALA A 242 -36.11 4.58 -34.60
N ARG A 243 -36.31 5.72 -35.25
CA ARG A 243 -37.58 6.44 -35.24
C ARG A 243 -38.58 5.68 -36.10
N VAL A 244 -39.18 4.64 -35.52
CA VAL A 244 -40.26 3.85 -36.12
C VAL A 244 -41.31 4.82 -36.64
N ALA A 245 -41.61 4.74 -37.92
CA ALA A 245 -42.62 5.57 -38.54
C ALA A 245 -43.98 5.21 -37.93
N SER A 246 -44.64 6.20 -37.32
CA SER A 246 -46.04 6.13 -36.94
C SER A 246 -46.68 7.50 -37.22
N HIS A 247 -47.90 7.48 -37.73
CA HIS A 247 -48.60 8.67 -38.20
C HIS A 247 -49.32 9.39 -37.05
N GLY A 248 -49.25 10.73 -37.04
CA GLY A 248 -49.97 11.56 -36.07
C GLY A 248 -49.57 13.04 -36.15
N PRO A 249 -50.46 13.95 -36.57
CA PRO A 249 -50.23 15.40 -36.55
C PRO A 249 -50.67 16.04 -35.22
N ALA A 250 -50.30 17.33 -35.04
CA ALA A 250 -50.59 18.18 -33.87
C ALA A 250 -49.86 17.76 -32.56
N VAL A 251 -49.63 18.61 -31.55
CA VAL A 251 -50.23 19.91 -31.16
C VAL A 251 -49.13 20.90 -30.70
N THR A 252 -49.34 22.21 -30.89
CA THR A 252 -48.59 23.29 -30.22
C THR A 252 -49.43 23.97 -29.12
N PRO A 253 -48.84 24.21 -27.94
CA PRO A 253 -49.15 25.40 -27.13
C PRO A 253 -47.89 26.29 -26.98
N VAL A 254 -47.88 27.61 -27.31
CA VAL A 254 -48.51 28.78 -26.64
C VAL A 254 -47.56 29.43 -25.61
N THR A 255 -46.84 30.52 -25.96
CA THR A 255 -47.18 31.97 -25.73
C THR A 255 -46.51 32.53 -24.45
N ARG A 256 -46.14 33.81 -24.21
CA ARG A 256 -46.30 35.19 -24.78
C ARG A 256 -44.89 35.88 -24.78
N ALA A 257 -44.59 37.12 -25.19
CA ALA A 257 -45.28 38.32 -25.71
C ALA A 257 -44.38 38.95 -26.84
N SER A 258 -44.65 40.03 -27.60
CA SER A 258 -45.29 41.36 -27.48
C SER A 258 -44.40 42.45 -26.82
N LYS A 259 -44.26 43.67 -27.38
CA LYS A 259 -45.28 44.52 -28.04
C LYS A 259 -44.68 45.60 -29.00
N VAL A 260 -45.54 46.20 -29.88
CA VAL A 260 -45.39 47.54 -30.56
C VAL A 260 -44.31 47.64 -31.69
N VAL A 261 -44.54 48.18 -32.90
CA VAL A 261 -45.75 48.72 -33.63
C VAL A 261 -45.57 48.56 -35.17
N ALA A 262 -46.65 48.74 -35.97
CA ALA A 262 -46.71 48.60 -37.45
C ALA A 262 -47.38 49.88 -38.07
N PRO A 263 -47.74 50.05 -39.38
CA PRO A 263 -48.02 49.01 -40.42
C PRO A 263 -47.70 49.33 -41.93
N VAL A 264 -47.93 48.32 -42.81
CA VAL A 264 -48.54 48.41 -44.19
C VAL A 264 -47.80 49.22 -45.31
N ASN A 265 -47.61 48.73 -46.56
CA ASN A 265 -48.07 47.51 -47.23
C ASN A 265 -47.26 47.07 -48.48
N ASN A 266 -47.59 45.86 -48.96
CA ASN A 266 -47.61 45.36 -50.35
C ASN A 266 -46.32 44.92 -51.12
N ASN A 267 -46.35 43.61 -51.43
CA ASN A 267 -46.10 42.95 -52.73
C ASN A 267 -44.82 42.11 -52.99
N ALA A 268 -45.10 40.87 -53.39
CA ALA A 268 -44.35 39.95 -54.27
C ALA A 268 -42.93 39.49 -53.87
N ILE A 269 -42.85 38.21 -53.51
CA ILE A 269 -41.64 37.37 -53.53
C ILE A 269 -41.55 36.74 -54.93
N GLU A 270 -40.35 36.65 -55.54
CA GLU A 270 -39.78 35.41 -56.13
C GLU A 270 -38.39 35.67 -56.73
N VAL A 271 -37.33 35.06 -56.17
CA VAL A 271 -36.03 34.89 -56.85
C VAL A 271 -35.48 33.49 -56.52
N GLU A 272 -35.32 32.70 -57.57
CA GLU A 272 -34.75 31.35 -57.63
C GLU A 272 -33.34 31.24 -57.01
N ALA A 273 -33.09 30.18 -56.23
CA ALA A 273 -31.76 29.87 -55.69
C ALA A 273 -31.55 28.36 -55.37
N THR A 274 -31.81 27.51 -56.36
CA THR A 274 -31.18 26.20 -56.60
C THR A 274 -30.69 25.37 -55.40
N ARG A 275 -31.44 24.30 -55.11
CA ARG A 275 -31.07 23.27 -54.12
C ARG A 275 -30.00 22.30 -54.67
N SER A 276 -29.18 21.74 -53.77
CA SER A 276 -28.29 20.56 -53.97
C SER A 276 -26.98 20.70 -54.77
N SER A 277 -25.87 20.85 -54.03
CA SER A 277 -24.58 20.17 -54.32
C SER A 277 -23.68 19.98 -53.08
N ALA A 278 -24.29 19.83 -51.91
CA ALA A 278 -23.59 19.77 -50.61
C ALA A 278 -22.60 18.59 -50.47
N THR A 279 -22.83 17.46 -51.16
CA THR A 279 -21.93 16.30 -51.14
C THR A 279 -20.70 16.50 -52.02
N GLY A 280 -20.88 17.07 -53.23
CA GLY A 280 -19.79 17.28 -54.19
C GLY A 280 -18.72 18.24 -53.67
N VAL A 281 -19.15 19.36 -53.07
CA VAL A 281 -18.25 20.38 -52.50
C VAL A 281 -17.33 19.80 -51.41
N GLN A 282 -17.75 18.77 -50.67
CA GLN A 282 -16.89 18.15 -49.65
C GLN A 282 -15.85 17.18 -50.24
N ALA A 283 -16.15 16.49 -51.34
CA ALA A 283 -15.17 15.68 -52.05
C ALA A 283 -14.14 16.56 -52.78
N ASP A 284 -14.60 17.66 -53.38
CA ASP A 284 -13.79 18.70 -54.01
C ASP A 284 -12.87 19.43 -53.00
N ASP A 285 -13.35 19.74 -51.79
CA ASP A 285 -12.51 20.21 -50.67
C ASP A 285 -11.37 19.24 -50.34
N VAL A 286 -11.63 17.93 -50.29
CA VAL A 286 -10.62 16.90 -50.02
C VAL A 286 -9.61 16.81 -51.16
N ALA A 287 -10.07 16.83 -52.42
CA ALA A 287 -9.20 16.80 -53.60
C ALA A 287 -8.26 18.01 -53.68
N ARG A 288 -8.77 19.23 -53.43
CA ARG A 288 -7.94 20.45 -53.33
C ARG A 288 -6.83 20.31 -52.28
N VAL A 289 -7.20 19.90 -51.07
CA VAL A 289 -6.26 19.80 -49.94
C VAL A 289 -5.22 18.70 -50.17
N LEU A 290 -5.60 17.56 -50.77
CA LEU A 290 -4.65 16.51 -51.15
C LEU A 290 -3.60 17.00 -52.15
N THR A 291 -4.01 17.77 -53.15
CA THR A 291 -3.09 18.37 -54.14
C THR A 291 -2.18 19.42 -53.48
N ALA A 292 -2.72 20.34 -52.68
CA ALA A 292 -1.90 21.32 -51.94
C ALA A 292 -0.91 20.69 -50.94
N ILE A 293 -1.19 19.49 -50.42
CA ILE A 293 -0.25 18.70 -49.61
C ILE A 293 0.82 18.05 -50.49
N ARG A 294 0.46 17.48 -51.65
CA ARG A 294 1.39 16.89 -52.62
C ARG A 294 2.40 17.91 -53.14
N ASP A 295 1.93 19.12 -53.42
CA ASP A 295 2.72 20.22 -53.99
C ASP A 295 3.53 21.00 -52.93
N GLY A 296 3.62 20.46 -51.70
CA GLY A 296 4.37 21.01 -50.57
C GLY A 296 3.81 22.30 -49.95
N GLN A 297 2.74 22.87 -50.52
CA GLN A 297 2.16 24.16 -50.12
C GLN A 297 1.48 24.12 -48.74
N LEU A 298 1.05 22.94 -48.28
CA LEU A 298 0.24 22.81 -47.07
C LEU A 298 0.65 21.61 -46.20
N ARG A 299 0.80 21.84 -44.89
CA ARG A 299 0.98 20.77 -43.90
C ARG A 299 -0.38 20.19 -43.52
N SER A 300 -0.48 18.87 -43.37
CA SER A 300 -1.69 18.09 -43.06
C SER A 300 -2.23 18.27 -41.61
N THR A 301 -2.28 19.51 -41.12
CA THR A 301 -2.80 19.90 -39.79
C THR A 301 -4.16 20.56 -39.92
N VAL A 302 -5.00 20.48 -38.88
CA VAL A 302 -6.35 21.09 -38.90
C VAL A 302 -6.27 22.61 -39.08
N THR A 303 -5.25 23.27 -38.51
CA THR A 303 -5.09 24.73 -38.57
C THR A 303 -4.83 25.23 -39.99
N GLU A 304 -3.92 24.60 -40.73
CA GLU A 304 -3.62 25.00 -42.11
C GLU A 304 -4.76 24.64 -43.06
N ILE A 305 -5.37 23.46 -42.91
CA ILE A 305 -6.58 23.07 -43.69
C ILE A 305 -7.71 24.09 -43.47
N ARG A 306 -7.93 24.54 -42.23
CA ARG A 306 -8.92 25.57 -41.89
C ARG A 306 -8.61 26.92 -42.54
N LYS A 307 -7.33 27.31 -42.58
CA LYS A 307 -6.85 28.56 -43.20
C LYS A 307 -6.97 28.54 -44.72
N HIS A 308 -6.64 27.41 -45.36
CA HIS A 308 -6.69 27.23 -46.80
C HIS A 308 -8.11 27.11 -47.36
N LEU A 309 -9.02 26.44 -46.65
CA LEU A 309 -10.43 26.31 -47.06
C LEU A 309 -11.37 27.39 -46.48
N GLY A 310 -10.85 28.36 -45.71
CA GLY A 310 -11.65 29.41 -45.07
C GLY A 310 -12.78 28.91 -44.15
N CYS A 311 -12.69 27.68 -43.65
CA CYS A 311 -13.84 26.94 -43.13
C CYS A 311 -13.89 26.84 -41.59
N SER A 312 -14.95 26.24 -41.05
CA SER A 312 -15.05 26.02 -39.59
C SER A 312 -14.09 24.91 -39.13
N GLN A 313 -13.64 24.99 -37.86
CA GLN A 313 -12.71 24.01 -37.29
C GLN A 313 -13.25 22.57 -37.32
N ALA A 314 -14.58 22.39 -37.21
CA ALA A 314 -15.23 21.10 -37.36
C ALA A 314 -15.14 20.56 -38.81
N ARG A 315 -15.37 21.40 -39.83
CA ARG A 315 -15.24 21.02 -41.24
C ARG A 315 -13.79 20.66 -41.60
N ALA A 316 -12.82 21.45 -41.13
CA ALA A 316 -11.40 21.15 -41.30
C ALA A 316 -10.96 19.83 -40.64
N ALA A 317 -11.54 19.47 -39.48
CA ALA A 317 -11.29 18.20 -38.82
C ALA A 317 -11.88 17.00 -39.59
N THR A 318 -13.07 17.16 -40.19
CA THR A 318 -13.69 16.13 -41.06
C THR A 318 -12.86 15.89 -42.32
N VAL A 319 -12.47 16.96 -43.03
CA VAL A 319 -11.61 16.87 -44.23
C VAL A 319 -10.28 16.18 -43.91
N ARG A 320 -9.63 16.55 -42.79
CA ARG A 320 -8.41 15.88 -42.33
C ARG A 320 -8.62 14.39 -42.03
N LYS A 321 -9.80 13.99 -41.53
CA LYS A 321 -10.13 12.59 -41.27
C LYS A 321 -10.33 11.80 -42.56
N GLN A 322 -10.95 12.39 -43.58
CA GLN A 322 -11.10 11.78 -44.92
C GLN A 322 -9.72 11.53 -45.55
N ILE A 323 -8.86 12.55 -45.60
CA ILE A 323 -7.47 12.44 -46.09
C ILE A 323 -6.67 11.29 -45.44
N VAL A 324 -6.84 11.06 -44.13
CA VAL A 324 -6.17 9.98 -43.39
C VAL A 324 -6.78 8.60 -43.66
N LEU A 325 -8.05 8.53 -44.08
CA LEU A 325 -8.69 7.27 -44.50
C LEU A 325 -8.29 6.91 -45.93
N ASP A 326 -8.36 7.87 -46.85
CA ASP A 326 -8.05 7.68 -48.28
C ASP A 326 -6.58 7.29 -48.46
N GLY A 327 -5.66 7.99 -47.78
CA GLY A 327 -4.23 7.66 -47.77
C GLY A 327 -3.93 6.27 -47.19
N LYS A 328 -4.80 5.72 -46.34
CA LYS A 328 -4.67 4.37 -45.77
C LYS A 328 -5.26 3.29 -46.68
N GLN A 329 -6.21 3.63 -47.56
CA GLN A 329 -6.69 2.71 -48.60
C GLN A 329 -5.64 2.57 -49.71
N GLY A 330 -5.01 3.67 -50.13
CA GLY A 330 -3.94 3.67 -51.13
C GLY A 330 -2.66 2.92 -50.72
N THR A 331 -2.48 2.57 -49.44
CA THR A 331 -1.38 1.70 -48.99
C THR A 331 -1.70 0.20 -49.12
N VAL A 332 -2.96 -0.18 -49.26
CA VAL A 332 -3.41 -1.58 -49.32
C VAL A 332 -3.50 -2.09 -50.76
N THR A 333 -3.73 -1.21 -51.73
CA THR A 333 -3.85 -1.53 -53.16
C THR A 333 -2.52 -1.51 -53.94
N ASN A 334 -1.38 -1.42 -53.25
CA ASN A 334 -0.05 -1.32 -53.87
C ASN A 334 0.91 -2.40 -53.36
N VAL A 335 0.36 -3.59 -53.03
CA VAL A 335 1.08 -4.81 -52.61
C VAL A 335 0.45 -6.03 -53.30
N THR A 336 0.52 -6.04 -54.63
CA THR A 336 0.24 -7.18 -55.52
C THR A 336 1.14 -7.04 -56.75
#